data_AF-A0A086LV94-F1
#
_entry.id   AF-A0A086LV94-F1
#
_cell.length_a   1.000
_cell.length_b   1.000
_cell.length_c   1.000
_cell.angle_alpha   90.00
_cell.angle_beta   90.00
_cell.angle_gamma   90.00
#
_symmetry.space_group_name_H-M   'P 1'
#
loop_
_entity.id
_entity.type
_entity.pdbx_description
1 polymer ?
#
loop_
_entity_poly.entity_id
_entity_poly.type
_entity_poly.pdbx_seq_one_letter_code
_entity_poly.pdbx_strand_id
1 'polypeptide(L)'
;ALDMKTSSSSSKQLSVRMYTAPDTMKGLCAVRSKEEGTLVKKAASRRKCNMVRVTEIVSSSGILDVLRCLGFRQITQVFVKARVYLSKVGTPNSTILLVQRHYSDPEYSSPLSLRKRGRAEPVGGWLIEAKARCEGDGPVAATTDFNLFNYAANFGPLLNLRRVEDNALAEAERELLHSSHPRRL
;
A
#
# COMPACT_ATOMS: atom_id res chain seq x y z
N ALA A 1 10.31 -4.79 -21.19
CA ALA A 1 9.45 -4.02 -20.26
C ALA A 1 8.43 -4.96 -19.61
N LEU A 2 7.89 -4.63 -18.44
CA LEU A 2 6.75 -5.38 -17.90
C LEU A 2 5.50 -5.10 -18.75
N ASP A 3 4.87 -6.14 -19.29
CA ASP A 3 3.65 -6.03 -20.09
C ASP A 3 2.45 -5.64 -19.21
N MET A 4 2.29 -4.34 -18.97
CA MET A 4 1.18 -3.74 -18.23
C MET A 4 0.28 -2.98 -19.21
N LYS A 5 -1.03 -3.25 -19.17
CA LYS A 5 -2.01 -2.41 -19.87
C LYS A 5 -2.46 -1.30 -18.93
N THR A 6 -2.28 -0.05 -19.34
CA THR A 6 -2.83 1.12 -18.65
C THR A 6 -4.35 1.14 -18.80
N SER A 7 -5.09 1.22 -17.70
CA SER A 7 -6.52 1.51 -17.77
C SER A 7 -6.73 2.96 -18.21
N SER A 8 -7.41 3.17 -19.34
CA SER A 8 -7.63 4.50 -19.94
C SER A 8 -8.59 5.41 -19.17
N SER A 9 -9.13 4.97 -18.02
CA SER A 9 -10.16 5.67 -17.26
C SER A 9 -9.87 5.86 -15.76
N SER A 10 -8.69 5.49 -15.27
CA SER A 10 -8.38 5.66 -13.84
C SER A 10 -8.12 7.13 -13.52
N SER A 11 -8.98 7.73 -12.68
CA SER A 11 -8.69 9.00 -12.02
C SER A 11 -7.28 8.95 -11.42
N LYS A 12 -6.45 9.98 -11.64
CA LYS A 12 -5.09 10.06 -11.08
C LYS A 12 -5.15 10.14 -9.55
N GLN A 13 -5.19 9.01 -8.87
CA GLN A 13 -5.18 8.95 -7.41
C GLN A 13 -3.74 9.01 -6.90
N LEU A 14 -3.48 9.93 -5.97
CA LEU A 14 -2.20 10.06 -5.30
C LEU A 14 -2.37 9.66 -3.83
N SER A 15 -1.39 8.94 -3.31
CA SER A 15 -1.25 8.68 -1.87
C SER A 15 -0.11 9.54 -1.34
N VAL A 16 -0.38 10.33 -0.31
CA VAL A 16 0.65 11.07 0.44
C VAL A 16 0.85 10.38 1.78
N ARG A 17 2.07 9.95 2.06
CA ARG A 17 2.46 9.32 3.34
C ARG A 17 3.32 10.29 4.12
N MET A 18 2.75 10.87 5.17
CA MET A 18 3.49 11.76 6.07
C MET A 18 4.10 10.94 7.19
N TYR A 19 5.39 11.13 7.46
CA TYR A 19 6.08 10.47 8.56
C TYR A 19 6.06 11.38 9.80
N THR A 20 5.50 10.86 10.89
CA THR A 20 5.43 11.56 12.19
C THR A 20 6.49 11.07 13.17
N ALA A 21 7.07 9.89 12.92
CA ALA A 21 8.18 9.27 13.65
C ALA A 21 8.87 8.23 12.74
N PRO A 22 10.11 7.81 13.04
CA PRO A 22 11.02 8.39 14.05
C PRO A 22 11.45 9.81 13.69
N ASP A 23 12.08 10.54 14.62
CA ASP A 23 12.43 11.96 14.44
C ASP A 23 13.29 12.22 13.19
N THR A 24 14.12 11.26 12.80
CA THR A 24 14.94 11.33 11.58
C THR A 24 14.14 11.40 10.29
N MET A 25 12.88 10.97 10.31
CA MET A 25 11.97 11.02 9.16
C MET A 25 10.84 12.02 9.34
N LYS A 26 10.71 12.63 10.53
CA LYS A 26 9.59 13.48 10.88
C LYS A 26 9.51 14.69 9.96
N GLY A 27 8.32 14.94 9.41
CA GLY A 27 8.07 16.03 8.45
C GLY A 27 8.40 15.70 7.00
N LEU A 28 9.02 14.55 6.72
CA LEU A 28 9.12 14.03 5.36
C LEU A 28 7.79 13.42 4.91
N CYS A 29 7.58 13.49 3.61
CA CYS A 29 6.42 12.93 2.94
C CYS A 29 6.86 12.10 1.75
N ALA A 30 6.23 10.95 1.53
CA ALA A 30 6.32 10.23 0.26
C ALA A 30 5.02 10.44 -0.52
N VAL A 31 5.11 11.14 -1.66
CA VAL A 31 4.01 11.26 -2.62
C VAL A 31 4.12 10.11 -3.60
N ARG A 32 3.05 9.33 -3.71
CA ARG A 32 3.03 8.10 -4.47
C ARG A 32 1.91 8.09 -5.49
N SER A 33 2.28 7.88 -6.74
CA SER A 33 1.35 7.47 -7.81
C SER A 33 1.48 5.95 -7.98
N LYS A 34 0.36 5.25 -7.94
CA LYS A 34 0.29 3.83 -8.29
C LYS A 34 -0.27 3.73 -9.69
N GLU A 35 0.49 3.14 -10.60
CA GLU A 35 -0.06 2.67 -11.87
C GLU A 35 -0.55 1.24 -11.65
N GLU A 36 -1.85 1.10 -11.43
CA GLU A 36 -2.54 -0.19 -11.45
C GLU A 36 -2.73 -0.63 -12.90
N GLY A 37 -1.61 -0.85 -13.60
CA GLY A 37 -1.68 -1.54 -14.87
C GLY A 37 -2.03 -3.00 -14.62
N THR A 38 -3.08 -3.51 -15.26
CA THR A 38 -3.34 -4.95 -15.23
C THR A 38 -2.24 -5.61 -16.04
N LEU A 39 -1.45 -6.48 -15.39
CA LEU A 39 -0.53 -7.35 -16.12
C LEU A 39 -1.35 -8.14 -17.15
N VAL A 40 -0.81 -8.29 -18.36
CA VAL A 40 -1.45 -9.14 -19.37
C VAL A 40 -1.71 -10.51 -18.75
N LYS A 41 -2.93 -11.07 -18.90
CA LYS A 41 -3.41 -12.26 -18.17
C LYS A 41 -2.40 -13.43 -18.07
N LYS A 42 -1.63 -13.69 -19.13
CA LYS A 42 -0.58 -14.73 -19.15
C LYS A 42 0.62 -14.42 -18.25
N ALA A 43 1.01 -13.14 -18.13
CA ALA A 43 2.06 -12.70 -17.22
C ALA A 43 1.58 -12.69 -15.76
N ALA A 44 0.32 -12.31 -15.52
CA ALA A 44 -0.29 -12.25 -14.19
C ALA A 44 -0.44 -13.64 -13.53
N SER A 45 -0.82 -14.67 -14.28
CA SER A 45 -1.06 -16.02 -13.75
C SER A 45 0.21 -16.74 -13.28
N ARG A 46 1.39 -16.31 -13.75
CA ARG A 46 2.68 -16.88 -13.36
C ARG A 46 3.27 -16.25 -12.08
N ARG A 47 2.72 -15.12 -11.62
CA ARG A 47 3.25 -14.38 -10.47
C ARG A 47 2.76 -14.94 -9.15
N LYS A 48 3.68 -15.05 -8.19
CA LYS A 48 3.40 -15.57 -6.85
C LYS A 48 3.00 -14.46 -5.87
N CYS A 49 3.47 -13.23 -6.08
CA CYS A 49 3.17 -12.07 -5.25
C CYS A 49 2.34 -11.03 -6.03
N ASN A 50 1.75 -10.06 -5.31
CA ASN A 50 1.16 -8.88 -5.94
C ASN A 50 2.28 -7.98 -6.45
N MET A 51 2.16 -7.48 -7.69
CA MET A 51 3.13 -6.57 -8.29
C MET A 51 2.42 -5.31 -8.74
N VAL A 52 2.94 -4.16 -8.31
CA VAL A 52 2.39 -2.84 -8.61
C VAL A 52 3.52 -1.92 -9.05
N ARG A 53 3.30 -1.16 -10.12
CA ARG A 53 4.24 -0.11 -10.52
C ARG A 53 3.97 1.14 -9.69
N VAL A 54 5.04 1.68 -9.12
CA VAL A 54 4.96 2.82 -8.22
C VAL A 54 5.94 3.89 -8.67
N THR A 55 5.44 5.11 -8.79
CA THR A 55 6.27 6.32 -8.90
C THR A 55 6.18 7.05 -7.57
N GLU A 56 7.32 7.32 -6.94
CA GLU A 56 7.41 7.91 -5.60
C GLU A 56 8.35 9.12 -5.60
N ILE A 57 7.94 10.20 -4.95
CA ILE A 57 8.74 11.41 -4.75
C ILE A 57 8.78 11.71 -3.25
N VAL A 58 9.96 12.04 -2.73
CA VAL A 58 10.13 12.52 -1.36
C VAL A 58 9.95 14.04 -1.34
N SER A 59 9.13 14.54 -0.41
CA SER A 59 8.81 15.96 -0.25
C SER A 59 8.66 16.32 1.23
N SER A 60 8.41 17.59 1.53
CA SER A 60 8.00 18.06 2.86
C SER A 60 6.47 18.06 2.99
N SER A 61 5.95 18.30 4.20
CA SER A 61 4.51 18.38 4.47
C SER A 61 3.75 19.46 3.68
N GLY A 62 4.45 20.51 3.22
CA GLY A 62 3.86 21.57 2.39
C GLY A 62 3.33 21.09 1.03
N ILE A 63 3.65 19.86 0.64
CA ILE A 63 3.14 19.23 -0.59
C ILE A 63 1.61 19.14 -0.62
N LEU A 64 0.94 19.09 0.55
CA LEU A 64 -0.52 19.06 0.61
C LEU A 64 -1.16 20.34 0.07
N ASP A 65 -0.53 21.49 0.31
CA ASP A 65 -1.02 22.78 -0.20
C ASP A 65 -0.80 22.89 -1.70
N VAL A 66 0.36 22.42 -2.18
CA VAL A 66 0.65 22.34 -3.63
C VAL A 66 -0.39 21.47 -4.32
N LEU A 67 -0.70 20.28 -3.79
CA LEU A 67 -1.71 19.39 -4.37
C LEU A 67 -3.09 20.05 -4.41
N ARG A 68 -3.46 20.80 -3.37
CA ARG A 68 -4.71 21.56 -3.33
C ARG A 68 -4.74 22.64 -4.42
N CYS A 69 -3.66 23.39 -4.59
CA CYS A 69 -3.53 24.39 -5.67
C CYS A 69 -3.61 23.77 -7.07
N LEU A 70 -3.15 22.53 -7.22
CA LEU A 70 -3.27 21.75 -8.45
C LEU A 70 -4.67 21.10 -8.65
N GLY A 71 -5.63 21.38 -7.77
CA GLY A 71 -7.00 20.91 -7.88
C GLY A 71 -7.26 19.51 -7.33
N PHE A 72 -6.31 18.91 -6.61
CA PHE A 72 -6.56 17.64 -5.92
C PHE A 72 -7.45 17.87 -4.69
N ARG A 73 -8.39 16.93 -4.49
CA ARG A 73 -9.25 16.88 -3.29
C ARG A 73 -8.84 15.70 -2.42
N GLN A 74 -8.64 15.93 -1.13
CA GLN A 74 -8.46 14.85 -0.16
C GLN A 74 -9.78 14.07 -0.01
N ILE A 75 -9.74 12.77 -0.30
CA ILE A 75 -10.91 11.87 -0.24
C ILE A 75 -10.93 11.00 1.02
N THR A 76 -9.77 10.76 1.63
CA THR A 76 -9.62 9.93 2.81
C THR A 76 -8.31 10.25 3.53
N GLN A 77 -8.25 9.91 4.82
CA GLN A 77 -7.05 9.97 5.65
C GLN A 77 -7.08 8.79 6.62
N VAL A 78 -5.93 8.14 6.78
CA VAL A 78 -5.77 7.01 7.69
C VAL A 78 -4.46 7.20 8.45
N PHE A 79 -4.50 6.94 9.76
CA PHE A 79 -3.32 7.01 10.61
C PHE A 79 -2.79 5.60 10.84
N VAL A 80 -1.48 5.41 10.71
CA VAL A 80 -0.85 4.08 10.75
C VAL A 80 0.22 4.05 11.83
N LYS A 81 0.13 3.05 12.71
CA LYS A 81 1.26 2.62 13.56
C LYS A 81 1.84 1.36 12.95
N ALA A 82 3.13 1.39 12.62
CA ALA A 82 3.81 0.26 12.00
C ALA A 82 5.14 -0.05 12.70
N ARG A 83 5.45 -1.33 12.80
CA ARG A 83 6.81 -1.84 13.03
C ARG A 83 7.37 -2.28 11.69
N VAL A 84 8.58 -1.81 11.39
CA VAL A 84 9.26 -2.06 10.12
C VAL A 84 10.49 -2.90 10.41
N TYR A 85 10.55 -4.09 9.84
CA TYR A 85 11.73 -4.96 9.90
C TYR A 85 12.34 -5.06 8.52
N LEU A 86 13.66 -4.95 8.45
CA LEU A 86 14.40 -5.07 7.21
C LEU A 86 15.23 -6.35 7.22
N SER A 87 15.18 -7.09 6.12
CA SER A 87 15.96 -8.30 5.90
C SER A 87 16.85 -8.11 4.68
N LYS A 88 18.10 -8.57 4.76
CA LYS A 88 19.10 -8.48 3.68
C LYS A 88 19.29 -7.03 3.17
N VAL A 89 19.36 -6.08 4.11
CA VAL A 89 19.56 -4.65 3.84
C VAL A 89 20.77 -4.43 2.93
N GLY A 90 20.62 -3.55 1.94
CA GLY A 90 21.70 -3.20 1.01
C GLY A 90 21.95 -4.22 -0.11
N THR A 91 21.17 -5.32 -0.16
CA THR A 91 21.26 -6.30 -1.25
C THR A 91 20.10 -6.16 -2.25
N PRO A 92 20.23 -6.69 -3.48
CA PRO A 92 19.12 -6.76 -4.44
C PRO A 92 17.90 -7.55 -3.93
N ASN A 93 18.06 -8.34 -2.86
CA ASN A 93 17.02 -9.15 -2.23
C ASN A 93 16.47 -8.52 -0.95
N SER A 94 16.72 -7.22 -0.75
CA SER A 94 16.21 -6.47 0.39
C SER A 94 14.69 -6.60 0.48
N THR A 95 14.23 -7.09 1.63
CA THR A 95 12.82 -7.33 1.90
C THR A 95 12.43 -6.61 3.17
N ILE A 96 11.26 -5.98 3.13
CA ILE A 96 10.66 -5.24 4.24
C ILE A 96 9.48 -6.05 4.76
N LEU A 97 9.47 -6.37 6.05
CA LEU A 97 8.30 -6.89 6.74
C LEU A 97 7.67 -5.75 7.55
N LEU A 98 6.41 -5.45 7.26
CA LEU A 98 5.61 -4.44 7.94
C LEU A 98 4.58 -5.15 8.81
N VAL A 99 4.52 -4.76 10.09
CA VAL A 99 3.44 -5.15 11.00
C VAL A 99 2.75 -3.86 11.43
N GLN A 100 1.53 -3.63 10.96
CA GLN A 100 0.88 -2.33 11.07
C GLN A 100 -0.59 -2.43 11.50
N ARG A 101 -1.08 -1.33 12.07
CA ARG A 101 -2.49 -1.14 12.42
C ARG A 101 -2.96 0.23 12.00
N HIS A 102 -4.20 0.31 11.52
CA HIS A 102 -4.82 1.50 10.99
C HIS A 102 -5.82 2.10 11.97
N TYR A 103 -5.87 3.43 12.01
CA TYR A 103 -6.66 4.22 12.93
C TYR A 103 -7.35 5.36 12.19
N SER A 104 -8.49 5.80 12.71
CA SER A 104 -9.23 6.95 12.20
C SER A 104 -8.74 8.29 12.76
N ASP A 105 -7.93 8.26 13.82
CA ASP A 105 -7.46 9.45 14.55
C ASP A 105 -5.92 9.47 14.71
N PRO A 106 -5.33 10.67 14.83
CA PRO A 106 -3.88 10.84 14.98
C PRO A 106 -3.32 10.33 16.32
N GLU A 107 -4.15 10.24 17.36
CA GLU A 107 -3.75 9.72 18.68
C GLU A 107 -3.71 8.18 18.71
N TYR A 108 -4.17 7.53 17.64
CA TYR A 108 -4.25 6.08 17.51
C TYR A 108 -5.12 5.44 18.61
N SER A 109 -6.19 6.13 19.00
CA SER A 109 -7.13 5.69 20.03
C SER A 109 -8.27 4.84 19.44
N SER A 110 -8.66 5.12 18.20
CA SER A 110 -9.84 4.57 17.53
C SER A 110 -9.40 3.75 16.31
N PRO A 111 -9.53 2.41 16.36
CA PRO A 111 -9.24 1.56 15.21
C PRO A 111 -10.07 1.97 14.00
N LEU A 112 -9.47 1.91 12.82
CA LEU A 112 -10.19 2.14 11.57
C LEU A 112 -11.35 1.15 11.47
N SER A 113 -12.54 1.63 11.11
CA SER A 113 -13.73 0.79 10.95
C SER A 113 -14.09 0.64 9.47
N LEU A 114 -14.48 -0.56 9.08
CA LEU A 114 -14.97 -0.86 7.74
C LEU A 114 -16.48 -1.08 7.78
N ARG A 115 -17.17 -0.67 6.72
CA ARG A 115 -18.62 -0.90 6.60
C ARG A 115 -18.88 -2.27 6.02
N LYS A 116 -19.15 -3.25 6.86
CA LYS A 116 -19.61 -4.58 6.44
C LYS A 116 -21.12 -4.67 6.59
N ARG A 117 -21.81 -4.98 5.49
CA ARG A 117 -23.28 -5.19 5.45
C ARG A 117 -24.07 -4.04 6.13
N GLY A 118 -23.62 -2.80 5.94
CA GLY A 118 -24.27 -1.61 6.49
C GLY A 118 -23.96 -1.29 7.96
N ARG A 119 -23.12 -2.09 8.65
CA ARG A 119 -22.63 -1.81 10.00
C ARG A 119 -21.15 -1.46 9.97
N ALA A 120 -20.75 -0.51 10.81
CA ALA A 120 -19.34 -0.20 11.00
C ALA A 120 -18.74 -1.23 11.96
N GLU A 121 -17.75 -1.99 11.49
CA GLU A 121 -17.00 -2.95 12.29
C GLU A 121 -15.53 -2.53 12.38
N PRO A 122 -14.94 -2.48 13.59
CA PRO A 122 -13.54 -2.10 13.75
C PRO A 122 -12.62 -3.15 13.15
N VAL A 123 -11.58 -2.71 12.46
CA VAL A 123 -10.48 -3.57 12.01
C VAL A 123 -9.61 -3.90 13.23
N GLY A 124 -9.94 -5.01 13.88
CA GLY A 124 -9.27 -5.46 15.11
C GLY A 124 -7.87 -6.04 14.90
N GLY A 125 -7.57 -6.56 13.71
CA GLY A 125 -6.33 -7.28 13.42
C GLY A 125 -5.14 -6.39 13.05
N TRP A 126 -3.94 -6.93 13.27
CA TRP A 126 -2.71 -6.39 12.67
C TRP A 126 -2.63 -6.80 11.20
N LEU A 127 -2.30 -5.85 10.35
CA LEU A 127 -1.96 -6.10 8.95
C LEU A 127 -0.47 -6.41 8.87
N ILE A 128 -0.12 -7.55 8.29
CA ILE A 128 1.26 -7.98 8.09
C ILE A 128 1.52 -8.04 6.58
N GLU A 129 2.54 -7.32 6.12
CA GLU A 129 2.91 -7.26 4.70
C GLU A 129 4.41 -7.53 4.54
N ALA A 130 4.78 -8.43 3.63
CA ALA A 130 6.15 -8.54 3.14
C ALA A 130 6.25 -7.85 1.77
N LYS A 131 7.25 -6.98 1.60
CA LYS A 131 7.43 -6.16 0.40
C LYS A 131 8.89 -6.17 -0.04
N ALA A 132 9.11 -6.25 -1.34
CA ALA A 132 10.40 -5.99 -1.96
C ALA A 132 10.22 -4.93 -3.05
N ARG A 133 11.23 -4.07 -3.24
CA ARG A 133 11.27 -3.12 -4.35
C ARG A 133 12.32 -3.61 -5.33
N CYS A 134 12.04 -3.49 -6.62
CA CYS A 134 13.00 -3.74 -7.68
C CYS A 134 12.99 -2.57 -8.66
N GLU A 135 14.18 -2.19 -9.10
CA GLU A 135 14.39 -1.24 -10.18
C GLU A 135 14.93 -2.04 -11.36
N GLY A 136 14.13 -2.21 -12.41
CA GLY A 136 14.53 -3.05 -13.55
C GLY A 136 13.37 -3.53 -14.41
N ASP A 137 13.73 -4.39 -15.37
CA ASP A 137 12.83 -4.96 -16.36
C ASP A 137 12.22 -6.31 -15.89
N GLY A 138 11.63 -7.06 -16.82
CA GLY A 138 10.85 -8.27 -16.53
C GLY A 138 11.60 -9.37 -15.78
N PRO A 139 12.86 -9.70 -16.14
CA PRO A 139 13.69 -10.66 -15.41
C PRO A 139 13.97 -10.27 -13.95
N VAL A 140 14.36 -9.03 -13.68
CA VAL A 140 14.64 -8.57 -12.31
C VAL A 140 13.40 -8.66 -11.43
N ALA A 141 12.25 -8.25 -11.98
CA ALA A 141 10.96 -8.39 -11.29
C ALA A 141 10.60 -9.86 -11.02
N ALA A 142 10.95 -10.79 -11.91
CA ALA A 142 10.70 -12.21 -11.70
C ALA A 142 11.55 -12.84 -10.60
N THR A 143 12.83 -12.49 -10.55
CA THR A 143 13.73 -12.90 -9.45
C THR A 143 13.24 -12.34 -8.11
N THR A 144 12.82 -11.08 -8.10
CA THR A 144 12.27 -10.43 -6.89
C THR A 144 10.99 -11.10 -6.41
N ASP A 145 10.06 -11.41 -7.33
CA ASP A 145 8.82 -12.15 -7.04
C ASP A 145 9.09 -13.52 -6.41
N PHE A 146 10.03 -14.28 -6.98
CA PHE A 146 10.42 -15.59 -6.45
C PHE A 146 11.08 -15.49 -5.06
N ASN A 147 11.98 -14.53 -4.87
CA ASN A 147 12.66 -14.34 -3.59
C ASN A 147 11.70 -13.90 -2.48
N LEU A 148 10.75 -13.03 -2.78
CA LEU A 148 9.72 -12.61 -1.83
C LEU A 148 8.78 -13.76 -1.48
N PHE A 149 8.39 -14.59 -2.45
CA PHE A 149 7.59 -15.79 -2.21
C PHE A 149 8.29 -16.79 -1.28
N ASN A 150 9.58 -17.06 -1.52
CA ASN A 150 10.36 -17.93 -0.63
C ASN A 150 10.57 -17.31 0.74
N TYR A 151 10.76 -15.98 0.82
CA TYR A 151 10.84 -15.29 2.09
C TYR A 151 9.55 -15.45 2.91
N ALA A 152 8.38 -15.34 2.27
CA ALA A 152 7.08 -15.54 2.90
C ALA A 152 6.90 -16.97 3.44
N ALA A 153 7.43 -17.98 2.74
CA ALA A 153 7.35 -19.37 3.18
C ALA A 153 8.07 -19.65 4.52
N ASN A 154 9.10 -18.86 4.87
CA ASN A 154 9.82 -19.01 6.14
C ASN A 154 8.96 -18.74 7.38
N PHE A 155 7.77 -18.16 7.20
CA PHE A 155 6.86 -17.83 8.30
C PHE A 155 5.77 -18.88 8.56
N GLY A 156 5.61 -19.92 7.73
CA GLY A 156 4.68 -21.02 8.02
C GLY A 156 5.33 -21.95 9.05
N PRO A 157 4.90 -21.97 10.33
CA PRO A 157 3.51 -22.13 10.77
C PRO A 157 2.87 -20.92 11.48
N LEU A 158 3.61 -19.82 11.65
CA LEU A 158 3.19 -18.67 12.44
C LEU A 158 2.26 -17.74 11.67
N LEU A 159 2.53 -17.52 10.38
CA LEU A 159 1.82 -16.58 9.54
C LEU A 159 1.63 -17.14 8.12
N ASN A 160 0.44 -16.97 7.58
CA ASN A 160 0.15 -17.28 6.18
C ASN A 160 0.23 -16.01 5.33
N LEU A 161 1.45 -15.66 4.90
CA LEU A 161 1.68 -14.56 3.97
C LEU A 161 1.38 -15.02 2.54
N ARG A 162 0.34 -14.44 1.93
CA ARG A 162 -0.14 -14.81 0.60
C ARG A 162 -0.38 -13.59 -0.28
N ARG A 163 -0.47 -13.84 -1.59
CA ARG A 163 -1.00 -12.88 -2.55
C ARG A 163 -2.43 -12.51 -2.15
N VAL A 164 -2.73 -11.22 -2.06
CA VAL A 164 -4.09 -10.71 -1.86
C VAL A 164 -4.81 -10.77 -3.20
N GLU A 165 -6.03 -11.31 -3.20
CA GLU A 165 -6.86 -11.38 -4.40
C GLU A 165 -7.40 -10.00 -4.77
N ASP A 166 -7.40 -9.69 -6.07
CA ASP A 166 -7.76 -8.36 -6.58
C ASP A 166 -9.18 -7.94 -6.16
N ASN A 167 -10.11 -8.90 -6.06
CA ASN A 167 -11.48 -8.63 -5.58
C ASN A 167 -11.52 -8.17 -4.12
N ALA A 168 -10.70 -8.77 -3.25
CA ALA A 168 -10.64 -8.40 -1.84
C ALA A 168 -10.03 -7.01 -1.64
N LEU A 169 -9.04 -6.65 -2.47
CA LEU A 169 -8.46 -5.31 -2.47
C LEU A 169 -9.48 -4.26 -2.95
N ALA A 170 -10.16 -4.53 -4.07
CA ALA A 170 -11.16 -3.63 -4.63
C ALA A 170 -12.38 -3.44 -3.70
N GLU A 171 -12.79 -4.48 -2.98
CA GLU A 171 -13.86 -4.39 -1.98
C GLU A 171 -13.45 -3.53 -0.77
N ALA A 172 -12.24 -3.73 -0.24
CA ALA A 172 -11.71 -2.93 0.87
C ALA A 172 -11.57 -1.44 0.49
N GLU A 173 -11.08 -1.14 -0.71
CA GLU A 173 -10.97 0.24 -1.20
C GLU A 173 -12.33 0.90 -1.39
N ARG A 174 -13.31 0.16 -1.90
CA ARG A 174 -14.70 0.63 -2.02
C ARG A 174 -15.27 0.97 -0.64
N GLU A 175 -15.12 0.09 0.34
CA GLU A 175 -15.61 0.34 1.70
C GLU A 175 -14.97 1.58 2.34
N LEU A 176 -13.66 1.80 2.11
CA LEU A 176 -12.96 2.99 2.59
C LEU A 176 -13.51 4.29 2.00
N LEU A 177 -13.77 4.33 0.69
CA LEU A 177 -14.35 5.51 0.03
C LEU A 177 -15.77 5.85 0.52
N HIS A 178 -16.56 4.83 0.87
CA HIS A 178 -17.92 5.03 1.37
C HIS A 178 -17.95 5.37 2.87
N SER A 179 -16.86 5.08 3.60
CA SER A 179 -16.70 5.44 5.01
C SER A 179 -16.31 6.91 5.22
N SER A 180 -15.65 7.54 4.25
CA SER A 180 -15.19 8.94 4.31
C SER A 180 -16.22 9.97 3.84
N HIS A 181 -17.47 9.55 3.58
CA HIS A 181 -18.60 10.46 3.44
C HIS A 181 -19.33 10.59 4.78
N PRO A 182 -19.07 11.67 5.57
CA PRO A 182 -20.06 12.07 6.54
C PRO A 182 -21.34 12.38 5.75
N ARG A 183 -22.44 11.68 6.08
CA ARG A 183 -23.76 12.18 5.70
C ARG A 183 -23.81 13.60 6.25
N ARG A 184 -23.95 14.59 5.36
CA ARG A 184 -24.36 15.93 5.78
C ARG A 184 -25.69 15.72 6.52
N LEU A 185 -25.66 15.89 7.83
CA LEU A 185 -26.85 16.22 8.61
C LEU A 185 -27.14 17.70 8.38
#